data_AF-A0A0J8B9H8-F1
#
_entry.id   AF-A0A0J8B9H8-F1
#
_cell.length_a   1.000
_cell.length_b   1.000
_cell.length_c   1.000
_cell.angle_alpha   90.00
_cell.angle_beta   90.00
_cell.angle_gamma   90.00
#
_symmetry.space_group_name_H-M   'P 1'
#
loop_
_entity.id
_entity.type
_entity.pdbx_description
1 polymer ?
#
loop_
_entity_poly.entity_id
_entity_poly.type
_entity_poly.pdbx_seq_one_letter_code
_entity_poly.pdbx_strand_id
1 'polypeptide(L)'
;MAAAQQSQGVVEFNDKEKVAIAEAINEAQNHLASNNVKASQEQLVLVAGTMKNVQARTLKLSKTHNREGHFVANPPERLPGRSAIGVFIHEGATSQGSGPIVLPVIVGSKAAIVYNTIDRMYPDLGYLLAWYKPENHANGISKVYVEAGHSSRLRNMDWKEIEEKLDASGSKSRYWDSDTGAAAAAEIKDHGEKAALVGAMFDRITE
;
A
#
# COMPACT_ATOMS: atom_id res chain seq x y z
N MET A 1 19.04 -17.55 7.55
CA MET A 1 19.65 -16.43 8.33
C MET A 1 20.01 -15.37 7.31
N ALA A 2 19.56 -14.13 7.33
CA ALA A 2 19.08 -13.26 8.41
C ALA A 2 17.75 -12.59 8.04
N ALA A 3 16.88 -12.34 9.02
CA ALA A 3 15.75 -11.43 8.87
C ALA A 3 16.30 -9.99 8.93
N ALA A 4 16.23 -9.26 7.82
CA ALA A 4 16.56 -7.84 7.81
C ALA A 4 15.58 -7.10 8.74
N GLN A 5 16.15 -6.33 9.67
CA GLN A 5 15.45 -5.65 10.75
C GLN A 5 14.41 -4.66 10.21
N GLN A 6 13.13 -4.90 10.52
CA GLN A 6 12.23 -3.79 10.84
C GLN A 6 12.76 -3.16 12.13
N SER A 7 13.66 -2.19 12.03
CA SER A 7 14.02 -1.41 13.21
C SER A 7 12.81 -0.55 13.58
N GLN A 8 12.39 -0.62 14.84
CA GLN A 8 11.45 0.32 15.48
C GLN A 8 12.05 1.74 15.61
N GLY A 9 12.97 2.12 14.72
CA GLY A 9 13.54 3.46 14.61
C GLY A 9 12.67 4.32 13.68
N VAL A 10 12.89 5.63 13.73
CA VAL A 10 12.28 6.56 12.77
C VAL A 10 12.66 6.09 11.36
N VAL A 11 11.68 5.68 10.56
CA VAL A 11 11.90 5.28 9.16
C VAL A 11 12.35 6.52 8.39
N GLU A 12 13.63 6.56 8.06
CA GLU A 12 14.23 7.62 7.25
C GLU A 12 14.41 7.14 5.81
N PHE A 13 13.79 7.88 4.89
CA PHE A 13 13.90 7.66 3.46
C PHE A 13 15.17 8.32 2.90
N ASN A 14 15.82 7.68 1.93
CA ASN A 14 16.86 8.34 1.15
C ASN A 14 16.25 9.38 0.18
N ASP A 15 17.09 10.20 -0.45
CA ASP A 15 16.59 11.30 -1.31
C ASP A 15 15.77 10.80 -2.51
N LYS A 16 16.15 9.65 -3.08
CA LYS A 16 15.41 9.03 -4.19
C LYS A 16 14.02 8.58 -3.74
N GLU A 17 13.93 7.94 -2.57
CA GLU A 17 12.67 7.50 -1.95
C GLU A 17 11.80 8.71 -1.57
N LYS A 18 12.37 9.75 -0.95
CA LYS A 18 11.67 10.99 -0.60
C LYS A 18 11.01 11.63 -1.83
N VAL A 19 11.76 11.78 -2.92
CA VAL A 19 11.25 12.37 -4.16
C VAL A 19 10.16 11.50 -4.78
N ALA A 20 10.41 10.19 -4.91
CA ALA A 20 9.44 9.27 -5.52
C ALA A 20 8.13 9.18 -4.74
N ILE A 21 8.20 9.12 -3.40
CA ILE A 21 7.02 9.07 -2.53
C ILE A 21 6.27 10.40 -2.54
N ALA A 22 6.97 11.54 -2.51
CA ALA A 22 6.33 12.86 -2.57
C ALA A 22 5.57 13.06 -3.90
N GLU A 23 6.17 12.67 -5.03
CA GLU A 23 5.50 12.68 -6.33
C GLU A 23 4.29 11.74 -6.34
N ALA A 24 4.42 10.53 -5.79
CA ALA A 24 3.31 9.58 -5.71
C ALA A 24 2.14 10.11 -4.84
N ILE A 25 2.42 10.75 -3.71
CA ILE A 25 1.39 11.36 -2.86
C ILE A 25 0.69 12.52 -3.59
N ASN A 26 1.44 13.38 -4.28
CA ASN A 26 0.87 14.47 -5.06
C ASN A 26 -0.05 13.92 -6.17
N GLU A 27 0.38 12.85 -6.84
CA GLU A 27 -0.43 12.19 -7.87
C GLU A 27 -1.70 11.55 -7.28
N ALA A 28 -1.59 10.90 -6.11
CA ALA A 28 -2.76 10.36 -5.41
C ALA A 28 -3.77 11.47 -5.05
N GLN A 29 -3.28 12.62 -4.61
CA GLN A 29 -4.11 13.79 -4.31
C GLN A 29 -4.82 14.32 -5.56
N ASN A 30 -4.09 14.49 -6.67
CA ASN A 30 -4.65 14.95 -7.94
C ASN A 30 -5.72 13.99 -8.48
N HIS A 31 -5.47 12.69 -8.36
CA HIS A 31 -6.43 11.65 -8.75
C HIS A 31 -7.68 11.65 -7.87
N LEU A 32 -7.54 11.87 -6.56
CA LEU A 32 -8.68 11.99 -5.66
C LEU A 32 -9.55 13.21 -6.03
N ALA A 33 -8.92 14.35 -6.32
CA ALA A 33 -9.62 15.58 -6.72
C ALA A 33 -10.32 15.44 -8.08
N SER A 34 -9.67 14.79 -9.05
CA SER A 34 -10.18 14.67 -10.43
C SER A 34 -11.32 13.67 -10.58
N ASN A 35 -11.35 12.62 -9.74
CA ASN A 35 -12.37 11.58 -9.86
C ASN A 35 -13.74 11.99 -9.33
N ASN A 36 -13.91 13.20 -8.75
CA ASN A 36 -15.17 13.66 -8.14
C ASN A 36 -15.84 12.52 -7.39
N VAL A 37 -15.05 11.70 -6.65
CA VAL A 37 -15.56 10.51 -5.99
C VAL A 37 -16.61 11.04 -5.04
N LYS A 38 -17.88 10.88 -5.42
CA LYS A 38 -19.00 11.31 -4.59
C LYS A 38 -18.76 10.53 -3.32
N ALA A 39 -18.43 11.25 -2.24
CA ALA A 39 -18.41 10.65 -0.92
C ALA A 39 -19.68 9.80 -0.85
N SER A 40 -19.49 8.48 -0.67
CA SER A 40 -20.60 7.57 -0.49
C SER A 40 -21.62 8.25 0.44
N GLN A 41 -22.92 8.03 0.23
CA GLN A 41 -23.96 8.57 1.13
C GLN A 41 -23.67 8.24 2.61
N GLU A 42 -22.84 7.23 2.86
CA GLU A 42 -22.40 6.73 4.16
C GLU A 42 -21.09 7.37 4.68
N GLN A 43 -20.51 8.36 4.00
CA GLN A 43 -19.26 9.06 4.39
C GLN A 43 -18.12 8.08 4.77
N LEU A 44 -17.96 7.04 3.95
CA LEU A 44 -16.92 6.04 4.13
C LEU A 44 -15.52 6.63 3.93
N VAL A 45 -14.54 5.97 4.51
CA VAL A 45 -13.16 6.41 4.38
C VAL A 45 -12.61 6.05 3.00
N LEU A 46 -11.89 6.98 2.37
CA LEU A 46 -11.22 6.77 1.09
C LEU A 46 -9.70 6.71 1.26
N VAL A 47 -9.08 5.77 0.56
CA VAL A 47 -7.62 5.72 0.38
C VAL A 47 -7.32 5.86 -1.10
N ALA A 48 -6.71 6.97 -1.49
CA ALA A 48 -6.15 7.15 -2.82
C ALA A 48 -4.67 6.77 -2.75
N GLY A 49 -4.25 5.83 -3.58
CA GLY A 49 -2.90 5.31 -3.54
C GLY A 49 -2.22 5.34 -4.90
N THR A 50 -0.93 5.66 -4.87
CA THR A 50 -0.07 5.69 -6.05
C THR A 50 1.19 4.87 -5.81
N MET A 51 1.53 4.02 -6.78
CA MET A 51 2.73 3.19 -6.78
C MET A 51 3.63 3.60 -7.95
N LYS A 52 4.88 3.89 -7.67
CA LYS A 52 5.90 4.22 -8.68
C LYS A 52 6.89 3.07 -8.84
N ASN A 53 6.97 2.52 -10.05
CA ASN A 53 7.92 1.46 -10.38
C ASN A 53 9.20 2.02 -10.97
N VAL A 54 10.20 2.24 -10.13
CA VAL A 54 11.46 2.88 -10.51
C VAL A 54 12.45 1.88 -11.12
N GLN A 55 12.29 0.59 -10.83
CA GLN A 55 13.08 -0.44 -11.50
C GLN A 55 12.81 -0.51 -13.00
N ALA A 56 13.74 -1.15 -13.73
CA ALA A 56 13.62 -1.29 -15.18
C ALA A 56 12.56 -2.31 -15.64
N ARG A 57 12.20 -3.29 -14.80
CA ARG A 57 11.33 -4.41 -15.21
C ARG A 57 9.86 -4.08 -14.96
N THR A 58 9.02 -4.57 -15.85
CA THR A 58 7.57 -4.45 -15.72
C THR A 58 7.06 -5.38 -14.62
N LEU A 59 6.22 -4.83 -13.76
CA LEU A 59 5.49 -5.55 -12.73
C LEU A 59 4.09 -5.92 -13.21
N LYS A 60 3.60 -7.07 -12.76
CA LYS A 60 2.22 -7.52 -12.95
C LYS A 60 1.56 -7.75 -11.60
N LEU A 61 0.32 -7.29 -11.51
CA LEU A 61 -0.55 -7.52 -10.37
C LEU A 61 -0.74 -9.03 -10.20
N SER A 62 -0.31 -9.55 -9.06
CA SER A 62 -0.36 -10.98 -8.76
C SER A 62 -1.50 -11.33 -7.83
N LYS A 63 -1.76 -10.49 -6.83
CA LYS A 63 -2.73 -10.78 -5.77
C LYS A 63 -3.20 -9.46 -5.16
N THR A 64 -4.48 -9.41 -4.81
CA THR A 64 -5.03 -8.38 -3.93
C THR A 64 -5.65 -9.05 -2.72
N HIS A 65 -5.53 -8.40 -1.58
CA HIS A 65 -6.26 -8.73 -0.37
C HIS A 65 -7.16 -7.55 -0.05
N ASN A 66 -8.46 -7.79 -0.04
CA ASN A 66 -9.44 -6.77 0.31
C ASN A 66 -10.18 -7.25 1.57
N ARG A 67 -9.88 -6.65 2.73
CA ARG A 67 -10.46 -7.05 4.01
C ARG A 67 -11.58 -6.14 4.46
N GLU A 68 -11.30 -4.85 4.50
CA GLU A 68 -12.24 -3.84 4.97
C GLU A 68 -12.38 -2.82 3.85
N GLY A 69 -13.39 -3.00 3.01
CA GLY A 69 -13.68 -2.07 1.92
C GLY A 69 -13.75 -2.73 0.55
N HIS A 70 -13.54 -1.93 -0.48
CA HIS A 70 -13.42 -2.36 -1.87
C HIS A 70 -12.71 -1.33 -2.74
N PHE A 71 -12.18 -1.78 -3.87
CA PHE A 71 -11.60 -0.89 -4.87
C PHE A 71 -12.69 -0.20 -5.69
N VAL A 72 -12.73 1.13 -5.60
CA VAL A 72 -13.51 1.98 -6.51
C VAL A 72 -12.75 2.16 -7.83
N ALA A 73 -11.42 2.29 -7.73
CA ALA A 73 -10.51 2.22 -8.86
C ALA A 73 -9.46 1.14 -8.59
N ASN A 74 -9.47 0.07 -9.40
CA ASN A 74 -8.55 -1.04 -9.23
C ASN A 74 -7.10 -0.64 -9.52
N PRO A 75 -6.12 -1.22 -8.81
CA PRO A 75 -4.72 -1.06 -9.16
C PRO A 75 -4.48 -1.64 -10.57
N PRO A 76 -3.57 -1.05 -11.37
CA PRO A 76 -3.36 -1.47 -12.75
C PRO A 76 -2.80 -2.89 -12.83
N GLU A 77 -3.28 -3.70 -13.77
CA GLU A 77 -2.79 -5.08 -13.95
C GLU A 77 -1.29 -5.14 -14.26
N ARG A 78 -0.76 -4.11 -14.90
CA ARG A 78 0.65 -3.98 -15.27
C ARG A 78 1.15 -2.61 -14.89
N LEU A 79 2.34 -2.58 -14.31
CA LEU A 79 3.06 -1.37 -13.96
C LEU A 79 4.40 -1.41 -14.71
N PRO A 80 4.52 -0.70 -15.84
CA PRO A 80 5.76 -0.67 -16.63
C PRO A 80 6.97 -0.26 -15.80
N GLY A 81 8.17 -0.64 -16.22
CA GLY A 81 9.39 -0.16 -15.59
C GLY A 81 9.68 1.31 -15.91
N ARG A 82 10.80 1.81 -15.38
CA ARG A 82 11.37 3.14 -15.66
C ARG A 82 10.46 4.29 -15.23
N SER A 83 10.08 4.27 -13.95
CA SER A 83 9.30 5.31 -13.27
C SER A 83 7.83 5.41 -13.68
N ALA A 84 7.24 4.31 -14.17
CA ALA A 84 5.81 4.30 -14.43
C ALA A 84 5.01 4.37 -13.13
N ILE A 85 3.82 4.98 -13.23
CA ILE A 85 2.93 5.25 -12.12
C ILE A 85 1.66 4.41 -12.27
N GLY A 86 1.22 3.80 -11.16
CA GLY A 86 -0.04 3.10 -11.06
C GLY A 86 -0.86 3.68 -9.92
N VAL A 87 -2.15 3.89 -10.16
CA VAL A 87 -3.04 4.55 -9.20
C VAL A 87 -4.21 3.63 -8.86
N PHE A 88 -4.71 3.74 -7.64
CA PHE A 88 -5.90 3.04 -7.16
C PHE A 88 -6.68 3.90 -6.17
N ILE A 89 -7.96 3.56 -5.98
CA ILE A 89 -8.81 4.15 -4.95
C ILE A 89 -9.51 3.00 -4.23
N HIS A 90 -9.38 2.98 -2.91
CA HIS A 90 -9.99 1.99 -2.03
C HIS A 90 -10.94 2.68 -1.05
N GLU A 91 -12.22 2.36 -1.13
CA GLU A 91 -13.24 2.83 -0.19
C GLU A 91 -13.37 1.82 0.95
N GLY A 92 -13.54 2.32 2.17
CA GLY A 92 -13.72 1.52 3.36
C GLY A 92 -15.05 0.77 3.40
N ALA A 93 -15.28 0.03 4.47
CA ALA A 93 -16.52 -0.73 4.67
C ALA A 93 -17.27 -0.30 5.94
N THR A 94 -18.55 -0.65 5.97
CA THR A 94 -19.35 -0.73 7.18
C THR A 94 -19.39 -2.16 7.70
N SER A 95 -19.49 -2.31 9.02
CA SER A 95 -19.84 -3.55 9.69
C SER A 95 -21.20 -3.39 10.36
N GLN A 96 -21.94 -4.48 10.51
CA GLN A 96 -23.13 -4.45 11.34
C GLN A 96 -22.71 -4.49 12.81
N GLY A 97 -23.14 -3.48 13.58
CA GLY A 97 -22.92 -3.48 15.02
C GLY A 97 -23.54 -4.71 15.68
N SER A 98 -22.84 -5.31 16.64
CA SER A 98 -23.36 -6.40 17.45
C SER A 98 -24.13 -5.81 18.65
N GLY A 99 -25.45 -5.64 18.51
CA GLY A 99 -26.31 -5.11 19.56
C GLY A 99 -27.80 -5.22 19.23
N PRO A 100 -28.70 -4.90 20.19
CA PRO A 100 -30.16 -4.94 19.98
C PRO A 100 -30.64 -3.88 18.96
N ILE A 101 -29.81 -2.91 18.62
CA ILE A 101 -30.01 -1.95 17.52
C ILE A 101 -28.86 -2.17 16.52
N VAL A 102 -29.19 -2.64 15.31
CA VAL A 102 -28.22 -2.87 14.24
C VAL A 102 -28.03 -1.55 13.48
N LEU A 103 -27.07 -0.74 13.94
CA LEU A 103 -26.59 0.41 13.17
C LEU A 103 -25.29 0.05 12.45
N PRO A 104 -25.10 0.45 11.19
CA PRO A 104 -23.85 0.27 10.49
C PRO A 104 -22.74 1.09 11.18
N VAL A 105 -21.61 0.45 11.48
CA VAL A 105 -20.41 1.06 12.05
C VAL A 105 -19.33 1.04 10.98
N ILE A 106 -18.77 2.22 10.64
CA ILE A 106 -17.70 2.31 9.65
C ILE A 106 -16.42 1.71 10.26
N VAL A 107 -15.82 0.72 9.59
CA VAL A 107 -14.66 -0.01 10.12
C VAL A 107 -13.35 0.63 9.65
N GLY A 108 -13.36 1.25 8.48
CA GLY A 108 -12.20 1.83 7.83
C GLY A 108 -11.87 1.14 6.50
N SER A 109 -10.66 1.36 6.02
CA SER A 109 -10.13 0.85 4.75
C SER A 109 -8.87 0.03 5.02
N LYS A 110 -8.92 -1.27 4.74
CA LYS A 110 -7.80 -2.21 4.95
C LYS A 110 -7.65 -3.17 3.78
N ALA A 111 -6.49 -3.11 3.13
CA ALA A 111 -6.19 -3.95 1.98
C ALA A 111 -4.67 -4.08 1.74
N ALA A 112 -4.32 -5.00 0.84
CA ALA A 112 -2.96 -5.15 0.33
C ALA A 112 -2.94 -5.53 -1.15
N ILE A 113 -1.84 -5.17 -1.82
CA ILE A 113 -1.58 -5.44 -3.22
C ILE A 113 -0.19 -6.08 -3.34
N VAL A 114 -0.10 -7.15 -4.14
CA VAL A 114 1.16 -7.83 -4.45
C VAL A 114 1.42 -7.77 -5.95
N TYR A 115 2.56 -7.22 -6.33
CA TYR A 115 3.10 -7.18 -7.69
C TYR A 115 4.30 -8.10 -7.83
N ASN A 116 4.46 -8.74 -8.99
CA ASN A 116 5.59 -9.59 -9.32
C ASN A 116 6.17 -9.24 -10.71
N THR A 117 7.45 -9.50 -10.94
CA THR A 117 8.06 -9.34 -12.27
C THR A 117 7.47 -10.31 -13.30
N ILE A 118 7.28 -9.86 -14.55
CA ILE A 118 6.64 -10.66 -15.62
C ILE A 118 7.64 -11.54 -16.37
N ASP A 119 8.85 -11.02 -16.56
CA ASP A 119 9.85 -11.52 -17.51
C ASP A 119 10.52 -12.85 -17.11
N ARG A 120 10.17 -13.42 -15.95
CA ARG A 120 10.76 -14.63 -15.37
C ARG A 120 12.29 -14.59 -15.26
N MET A 121 12.90 -13.40 -15.31
CA MET A 121 14.34 -13.25 -15.12
C MET A 121 14.71 -13.43 -13.65
N TYR A 122 15.90 -13.95 -13.39
CA TYR A 122 16.42 -14.11 -12.03
C TYR A 122 17.11 -12.82 -11.54
N PRO A 123 16.93 -12.43 -10.27
CA PRO A 123 15.97 -12.97 -9.30
C PRO A 123 14.53 -12.61 -9.69
N ASP A 124 13.58 -13.51 -9.42
CA ASP A 124 12.16 -13.21 -9.59
C ASP A 124 11.68 -12.35 -8.43
N LEU A 125 11.27 -11.11 -8.72
CA LEU A 125 11.01 -10.09 -7.73
C LEU A 125 9.52 -9.96 -7.44
N GLY A 126 9.20 -9.72 -6.18
CA GLY A 126 7.89 -9.35 -5.70
C GLY A 126 7.94 -8.09 -4.85
N TYR A 127 6.81 -7.40 -4.81
CA TYR A 127 6.59 -6.19 -4.04
C TYR A 127 5.18 -6.23 -3.44
N LEU A 128 5.09 -5.99 -2.14
CA LEU A 128 3.86 -5.93 -1.37
C LEU A 128 3.67 -4.50 -0.86
N LEU A 129 2.45 -4.00 -0.98
CA LEU A 129 1.97 -2.77 -0.35
C LEU A 129 0.68 -3.08 0.40
N ALA A 130 0.63 -2.81 1.69
CA ALA A 130 -0.55 -2.92 2.53
C ALA A 130 -0.82 -1.60 3.24
N TRP A 131 -2.09 -1.32 3.52
CA TRP A 131 -2.49 -0.12 4.24
C TRP A 131 -3.67 -0.39 5.16
N TYR A 132 -3.75 0.44 6.19
CA TYR A 132 -4.92 0.57 7.04
C TYR A 132 -5.21 2.06 7.26
N LYS A 133 -6.45 2.46 7.02
CA LYS A 133 -6.96 3.76 7.40
C LYS A 133 -8.21 3.54 8.27
N PRO A 134 -8.15 3.82 9.57
CA PRO A 134 -9.31 3.72 10.45
C PRO A 134 -10.37 4.76 10.09
N GLU A 135 -11.61 4.54 10.53
CA GLU A 135 -12.71 5.51 10.41
C GLU A 135 -12.33 6.91 10.93
N ASN A 136 -11.70 6.94 12.11
CA ASN A 136 -11.33 8.14 12.83
C ASN A 136 -10.07 7.88 13.65
N HIS A 137 -9.46 8.96 14.17
CA HIS A 137 -8.23 8.86 14.95
C HIS A 137 -8.39 8.16 16.31
N ALA A 138 -9.61 8.05 16.84
CA ALA A 138 -9.86 7.31 18.08
C ALA A 138 -9.74 5.80 17.87
N ASN A 139 -10.01 5.31 16.66
CA ASN A 139 -9.89 3.90 16.27
C ASN A 139 -8.44 3.52 15.88
N GLY A 140 -7.51 4.48 15.88
CA GLY A 140 -6.09 4.25 15.63
C GLY A 140 -5.49 5.27 14.66
N ILE A 141 -4.24 5.01 14.25
CA ILE A 141 -3.55 5.80 13.23
C ILE A 141 -3.60 5.10 11.88
N SER A 142 -3.47 5.89 10.81
CA SER A 142 -3.23 5.36 9.46
C SER A 142 -1.88 4.66 9.40
N LYS A 143 -1.86 3.46 8.84
CA LYS A 143 -0.67 2.59 8.75
C LYS A 143 -0.42 2.17 7.32
N VAL A 144 0.85 1.99 7.00
CA VAL A 144 1.30 1.47 5.72
C VAL A 144 2.43 0.48 5.95
N TYR A 145 2.41 -0.59 5.17
CA TYR A 145 3.43 -1.62 5.23
C TYR A 145 3.87 -2.00 3.82
N VAL A 146 5.19 -2.13 3.62
CA VAL A 146 5.75 -2.68 2.39
C VAL A 146 6.72 -3.81 2.67
N GLU A 147 6.76 -4.77 1.74
CA GLU A 147 7.77 -5.82 1.70
C GLU A 147 8.25 -6.01 0.26
N ALA A 148 9.52 -6.33 0.08
CA ALA A 148 10.12 -6.64 -1.22
C ALA A 148 10.99 -7.89 -1.11
N GLY A 149 11.19 -8.60 -2.22
CA GLY A 149 12.09 -9.76 -2.24
C GLY A 149 11.68 -10.78 -3.30
N HIS A 150 11.84 -12.06 -3.00
CA HIS A 150 11.41 -13.13 -3.90
C HIS A 150 9.90 -13.15 -4.13
N SER A 151 9.49 -13.21 -5.40
CA SER A 151 8.07 -13.23 -5.81
C SER A 151 7.27 -14.37 -5.17
N SER A 152 7.90 -15.54 -5.00
CA SER A 152 7.29 -16.74 -4.43
C SER A 152 6.94 -16.54 -2.95
N ARG A 153 7.81 -15.85 -2.18
CA ARG A 153 7.57 -15.53 -0.76
C ARG A 153 6.32 -14.67 -0.62
N LEU A 154 6.28 -13.55 -1.34
CA LEU A 154 5.20 -12.57 -1.22
C LEU A 154 3.88 -13.06 -1.80
N ARG A 155 3.91 -13.88 -2.86
CA ARG A 155 2.70 -14.47 -3.44
C ARG A 155 2.04 -15.47 -2.48
N ASN A 156 2.86 -16.26 -1.78
CA ASN A 156 2.40 -17.28 -0.84
C ASN A 156 2.12 -16.74 0.56
N MET A 157 2.50 -15.49 0.84
CA MET A 157 2.19 -14.83 2.11
C MET A 157 0.67 -14.81 2.32
N ASP A 158 0.27 -15.25 3.51
CA ASP A 158 -1.12 -15.26 3.90
C ASP A 158 -1.53 -13.88 4.41
N TRP A 159 -2.84 -13.65 4.48
CA TRP A 159 -3.32 -12.37 4.97
C TRP A 159 -2.93 -12.12 6.43
N LYS A 160 -2.94 -13.16 7.26
CA LYS A 160 -2.71 -13.01 8.69
C LYS A 160 -1.30 -12.47 8.96
N GLU A 161 -0.29 -12.99 8.26
CA GLU A 161 1.08 -12.48 8.34
C GLU A 161 1.17 -11.01 7.86
N ILE A 162 0.48 -10.67 6.77
CA ILE A 162 0.44 -9.28 6.27
C ILE A 162 -0.20 -8.35 7.29
N GLU A 163 -1.30 -8.77 7.91
CA GLU A 163 -2.03 -8.00 8.90
C GLU A 163 -1.21 -7.79 10.18
N GLU A 164 -0.56 -8.83 10.71
CA GLU A 164 0.33 -8.71 11.87
C GLU A 164 1.47 -7.71 11.60
N LYS A 165 2.07 -7.74 10.40
CA LYS A 165 3.13 -6.81 9.99
C LYS A 165 2.61 -5.38 9.76
N LEU A 166 1.41 -5.25 9.20
CA LEU A 166 0.73 -3.97 9.03
C LEU A 166 0.35 -3.36 10.38
N ASP A 167 -0.11 -4.17 11.33
CA ASP A 167 -0.49 -3.70 12.66
C ASP A 167 0.72 -3.22 13.48
N ALA A 168 1.87 -3.83 13.27
CA ALA A 168 3.15 -3.39 13.84
C ALA A 168 3.77 -2.17 13.13
N SER A 169 3.23 -1.77 11.97
CA SER A 169 3.76 -0.66 11.18
C SER A 169 3.21 0.71 11.61
N GLY A 170 3.80 1.77 11.05
CA GLY A 170 3.37 3.16 11.26
C GLY A 170 2.94 3.83 9.95
N SER A 171 3.00 5.16 9.93
CA SER A 171 2.67 5.95 8.73
C SER A 171 3.73 5.89 7.62
N LYS A 172 4.89 5.28 7.91
CA LYS A 172 5.99 5.07 6.97
C LYS A 172 6.46 3.63 7.07
N SER A 173 6.86 3.07 5.93
CA SER A 173 7.45 1.74 5.87
C SER A 173 8.51 1.68 4.79
N ARG A 174 9.58 0.93 5.06
CA ARG A 174 10.70 0.71 4.14
C ARG A 174 11.18 -0.72 4.31
N TYR A 175 11.52 -1.37 3.20
CA TYR A 175 12.05 -2.71 3.17
C TYR A 175 13.12 -2.84 2.10
N TRP A 176 14.22 -3.53 2.43
CA TRP A 176 15.26 -3.88 1.48
C TRP A 176 15.66 -5.34 1.67
N ASP A 177 15.62 -6.10 0.59
CA ASP A 177 16.02 -7.49 0.51
C ASP A 177 17.42 -7.57 -0.11
N SER A 178 18.43 -7.85 0.70
CA SER A 178 19.83 -7.88 0.26
C SER A 178 20.11 -9.00 -0.75
N ASP A 179 19.34 -10.10 -0.69
CA ASP A 179 19.56 -11.29 -1.52
C ASP A 179 19.13 -11.03 -2.98
N THR A 180 18.03 -10.31 -3.17
CA THR A 180 17.49 -10.00 -4.50
C THR A 180 17.79 -8.57 -4.97
N GLY A 181 18.21 -7.70 -4.05
CA GLY A 181 18.33 -6.26 -4.24
C GLY A 181 16.98 -5.54 -4.31
N ALA A 182 15.86 -6.22 -4.04
CA ALA A 182 14.54 -5.60 -4.11
C ALA A 182 14.36 -4.60 -2.96
N ALA A 183 13.86 -3.40 -3.28
CA ALA A 183 13.59 -2.37 -2.30
C ALA A 183 12.18 -1.81 -2.48
N ALA A 184 11.50 -1.55 -1.37
CA ALA A 184 10.22 -0.88 -1.34
C ALA A 184 10.19 0.17 -0.24
N ALA A 185 9.52 1.29 -0.50
CA ALA A 185 9.26 2.32 0.49
C ALA A 185 7.86 2.88 0.29
N ALA A 186 7.16 3.22 1.37
CA ALA A 186 5.85 3.83 1.29
C ALA A 186 5.55 4.74 2.49
N GLU A 187 4.70 5.72 2.25
CA GLU A 187 4.16 6.64 3.23
C GLU A 187 2.65 6.75 3.06
N ILE A 188 1.93 6.82 4.17
CA ILE A 188 0.51 7.18 4.23
C ILE A 188 0.34 8.49 4.98
N LYS A 189 -0.43 9.42 4.41
CA LYS A 189 -0.78 10.70 5.02
C LYS A 189 -2.29 10.86 5.08
N ASP A 190 -2.79 11.26 6.24
CA ASP A 190 -4.19 11.65 6.34
C ASP A 190 -4.46 12.92 5.51
N HIS A 191 -5.62 12.95 4.85
CA HIS A 191 -6.09 14.05 4.04
C HIS A 191 -7.50 14.42 4.50
N GLY A 192 -7.57 15.21 5.56
CA GLY A 192 -8.80 15.39 6.33
C GLY A 192 -9.14 14.15 7.15
N GLU A 193 -10.38 14.08 7.65
CA GLU A 193 -10.78 13.00 8.58
C GLU A 193 -11.03 11.67 7.84
N LYS A 194 -11.70 11.74 6.68
CA LYS A 194 -12.23 10.59 5.95
C LYS A 194 -11.41 10.20 4.71
N ALA A 195 -10.21 10.74 4.52
CA ALA A 195 -9.35 10.31 3.43
C ALA A 195 -7.89 10.16 3.85
N ALA A 196 -7.16 9.31 3.12
CA ALA A 196 -5.72 9.19 3.21
C ALA A 196 -5.09 9.01 1.83
N LEU A 197 -3.85 9.47 1.71
CA LEU A 197 -3.02 9.41 0.52
C LEU A 197 -1.89 8.44 0.77
N VAL A 198 -1.74 7.43 -0.10
CA VAL A 198 -0.64 6.46 -0.05
C VAL A 198 0.30 6.73 -1.22
N GLY A 199 1.58 6.93 -0.94
CA GLY A 199 2.64 6.96 -1.94
C GLY A 199 3.60 5.80 -1.71
N ALA A 200 3.82 4.98 -2.73
CA ALA A 200 4.74 3.85 -2.68
C ALA A 200 5.74 3.87 -3.84
N MET A 201 6.95 3.37 -3.58
CA MET A 201 8.03 3.22 -4.54
C MET A 201 8.50 1.76 -4.54
N PHE A 202 8.64 1.18 -5.72
CA PHE A 202 9.25 -0.13 -5.94
C PHE A 202 10.53 0.02 -6.75
N ASP A 203 11.61 -0.54 -6.26
CA ASP A 203 12.94 -0.40 -6.85
C ASP A 203 13.74 -1.70 -6.77
N ARG A 204 14.86 -1.71 -7.47
CA ARG A 204 15.89 -2.73 -7.34
C ARG A 204 17.24 -2.04 -7.27
N ILE A 205 17.91 -2.21 -6.13
CA ILE A 205 19.25 -1.71 -5.88
C ILE A 205 20.22 -2.85 -6.20
N THR A 206 20.99 -2.69 -7.26
CA THR A 206 22.12 -3.58 -7.58
C THR A 206 23.40 -2.83 -7.28
N GLU A 207 24.21 -3.34 -6.36
CA GLU A 207 25.60 -2.89 -6.17
C GLU A 207 26.48 -3.25 -7.37
#